data_AF-A0A7H1JBQ1-F1
#
_entry.id   AF-A0A7H1JBQ1-F1
#
_cell.length_a   1.000
_cell.length_b   1.000
_cell.length_c   1.000
_cell.angle_alpha   90.00
_cell.angle_beta   90.00
_cell.angle_gamma   90.00
#
_symmetry.space_group_name_H-M   'P 1'
#
loop_
_entity.id
_entity.type
_entity.pdbx_description
1 polymer ?
#
loop_
_entity_poly.entity_id
_entity_poly.type
_entity_poly.pdbx_seq_one_letter_code
_entity_poly.pdbx_strand_id
1 'polypeptide(L)' 'MKYCSNKDTNKLILNLLKRGWGFVKSKKHLKLKTPNGKIVVVSRTPGDRRAYQNFLSDIGRINEKEAL' A
#
# COMPACT_ATOMS: atom_id res chain seq x y z
N MET A 1 3.73 11.75 9.36
CA MET A 1 2.66 10.79 9.72
C MET A 1 3.16 9.37 9.50
N LYS A 2 2.85 8.43 10.41
CA LYS A 2 3.25 7.02 10.32
C LYS A 2 2.01 6.15 10.09
N TYR A 3 2.02 5.38 9.01
CA TYR A 3 0.92 4.49 8.63
C TYR A 3 1.23 3.03 9.01
N CYS A 4 2.46 2.58 8.78
CA CYS A 4 2.92 1.20 9.04
C CYS A 4 4.11 1.18 10.00
N SER A 5 4.25 0.11 10.80
CA SER A 5 5.42 -0.09 11.67
C SER A 5 6.70 -0.39 10.90
N ASN A 6 6.61 -1.11 9.79
CA ASN A 6 7.74 -1.39 8.89
C ASN A 6 8.14 -0.10 8.14
N LYS A 7 9.42 0.27 8.23
CA LYS A 7 9.94 1.54 7.70
C LYS A 7 9.84 1.62 6.17
N ASP A 8 10.10 0.52 5.46
CA ASP A 8 10.09 0.49 4.00
C ASP A 8 8.67 0.50 3.45
N THR A 9 7.76 -0.26 4.07
CA THR A 9 6.32 -0.18 3.79
C THR A 9 5.80 1.24 4.05
N ASN A 10 6.19 1.87 5.15
CA ASN A 10 5.75 3.23 5.46
C ASN A 10 6.26 4.25 4.42
N LYS A 11 7.53 4.14 3.99
CA LYS A 11 8.09 4.97 2.92
C LYS A 11 7.33 4.78 1.60
N LEU A 12 7.05 3.53 1.23
CA LEU A 12 6.29 3.21 0.01
C LEU A 12 4.88 3.82 0.06
N ILE A 13 4.16 3.67 1.18
CA ILE A 13 2.83 4.28 1.36
C ILE A 13 2.90 5.79 1.13
N LEU A 14 3.86 6.49 1.77
CA LEU A 14 4.00 7.94 1.61
C LEU A 14 4.27 8.34 0.15
N ASN A 15 5.10 7.57 -0.56
CA ASN A 15 5.37 7.80 -1.98
C ASN A 15 4.13 7.58 -2.87
N LEU A 16 3.32 6.56 -2.57
CA LEU A 16 2.07 6.32 -3.29
C LEU A 16 1.06 7.46 -3.07
N LEU A 17 0.92 7.93 -1.83
CA LEU A 17 0.05 9.07 -1.52
C LEU A 17 0.48 10.34 -2.27
N LYS A 18 1.79 10.60 -2.38
CA LYS A 18 2.32 11.70 -3.20
C LYS A 18 2.02 11.55 -4.69
N ARG A 19 1.84 10.33 -5.19
CA ARG A 19 1.50 10.00 -6.59
C ARG A 19 -0.02 9.99 -6.84
N GLY A 20 -0.82 10.52 -5.92
CA GLY A 20 -2.27 10.63 -6.08
C GLY A 20 -3.06 9.41 -5.61
N TRP A 21 -2.42 8.43 -4.96
CA TRP A 21 -3.17 7.36 -4.31
C TRP A 21 -3.91 7.90 -3.09
N GLY A 22 -5.12 7.38 -2.85
CA GLY A 22 -5.95 7.71 -1.70
C GLY A 22 -5.70 6.79 -0.51
N PHE A 23 -5.87 7.32 0.69
CA PHE A 23 -5.93 6.51 1.91
C PHE A 23 -7.37 6.28 2.34
N VAL A 24 -7.74 5.03 2.58
CA VAL A 24 -9.07 4.66 3.09
C VAL A 24 -8.94 4.31 4.57
N LYS A 25 -9.65 5.04 5.43
CA LYS A 25 -9.66 4.82 6.88
C LYS A 25 -10.13 3.40 7.20
N SER A 26 -9.36 2.68 8.00
CA SER A 26 -9.67 1.34 8.49
C SER A 26 -8.97 1.09 9.83
N LYS A 27 -9.62 0.35 10.74
CA LYS A 27 -9.14 0.14 12.11
C LYS A 27 -7.91 -0.79 12.17
N LYS A 28 -7.95 -1.92 11.46
CA LYS A 28 -6.96 -3.01 11.54
C LYS A 28 -5.93 -2.98 10.40
N HIS A 29 -6.39 -2.84 9.16
CA HIS A 29 -5.53 -2.83 7.98
C HIS A 29 -5.43 -1.44 7.36
N LEU A 30 -4.32 -1.13 6.71
CA LEU A 30 -4.20 0.05 5.86
C LEU A 30 -4.81 -0.30 4.51
N LYS A 31 -5.71 0.55 4.03
CA LYS A 31 -6.29 0.42 2.70
C LYS A 31 -5.82 1.61 1.87
N LEU A 32 -5.19 1.34 0.74
CA LEU A 32 -4.85 2.35 -0.25
C LEU A 32 -5.72 2.16 -1.48
N LYS A 33 -6.22 3.27 -2.02
CA LYS A 33 -7.01 3.32 -3.24
C LYS A 33 -6.17 3.92 -4.36
N THR A 34 -6.09 3.27 -5.51
CA THR A 34 -5.44 3.83 -6.69
C THR A 34 -6.24 4.99 -7.26
N PRO A 35 -5.63 5.85 -8.10
CA PRO A 35 -6.37 6.86 -8.86
C PRO A 35 -7.54 6.27 -9.66
N ASN A 36 -7.34 5.06 -10.21
CA ASN A 36 -8.36 4.36 -11.01
C ASN A 36 -9.34 3.53 -10.15
N GLY A 37 -9.23 3.61 -8.83
CA GLY A 37 -10.22 3.10 -7.89
C GLY A 37 -10.02 1.67 -7.37
N LYS A 38 -8.94 0.98 -7.75
CA LYS A 38 -8.55 -0.31 -7.16
C LYS A 38 -8.10 -0.14 -5.72
N ILE A 39 -8.24 -1.18 -4.91
CA ILE A 39 -7.87 -1.15 -3.49
C ILE A 39 -6.78 -2.19 -3.23
N VAL A 40 -5.73 -1.78 -2.53
CA VAL A 40 -4.72 -2.68 -1.95
C VAL A 40 -4.77 -2.58 -0.43
N VAL A 41 -4.53 -3.71 0.25
CA VAL A 41 -4.61 -3.81 1.70
C VAL A 41 -3.26 -4.26 2.24
N VAL A 42 -2.76 -3.58 3.27
CA VAL A 42 -1.52 -3.95 3.97
C VAL A 42 -1.72 -3.86 5.47
N SER A 43 -1.14 -4.79 6.23
CA SER A 43 -1.21 -4.78 7.68
C SER A 43 -0.50 -3.56 8.28
N ARG A 44 -1.06 -2.95 9.33
CA ARG A 44 -0.42 -1.84 10.05
C ARG A 44 0.86 -2.26 10.77
N THR A 45 0.87 -3.48 11.27
CA THR A 45 1.97 -4.09 12.01
C THR A 45 2.28 -5.47 11.44
N PRO A 46 2.91 -5.55 10.25
CA PRO A 46 3.28 -6.84 9.67
C PRO A 46 4.38 -7.49 10.51
N GLY A 47 4.16 -8.74 10.94
CA GLY A 47 5.18 -9.58 11.55
C GLY A 47 5.91 -10.48 10.54
N ASP A 48 5.36 -10.64 9.33
CA ASP A 48 5.99 -11.40 8.25
C ASP A 48 7.13 -10.61 7.61
N ARG A 49 8.32 -11.21 7.57
CA ARG A 49 9.51 -10.66 6.89
C ARG A 49 9.29 -10.39 5.40
N ARG A 50 8.34 -11.10 4.76
CA ARG A 50 8.00 -10.95 3.34
C ARG A 50 6.91 -9.91 3.08
N ALA A 51 6.34 -9.30 4.13
CA ALA A 51 5.21 -8.38 3.96
C ALA A 51 5.53 -7.20 3.04
N TYR A 52 6.77 -6.70 3.05
CA TYR A 52 7.19 -5.63 2.15
C TYR A 52 7.26 -6.09 0.69
N GLN A 53 7.87 -7.26 0.41
CA GLN A 53 7.97 -7.81 -0.94
C GLN A 53 6.60 -8.20 -1.52
N ASN A 54 5.72 -8.76 -0.69
CA ASN A 54 4.34 -9.09 -1.09
C ASN A 54 3.59 -7.81 -1.45
N PHE A 55 3.72 -6.76 -0.62
CA PHE A 55 3.10 -5.48 -0.89
C PHE A 55 3.64 -4.82 -2.17
N LEU A 56 4.94 -4.86 -2.43
CA LEU A 56 5.52 -4.40 -3.70
C LEU A 56 4.95 -5.17 -4.90
N SER A 57 4.88 -6.50 -4.80
CA SER A 57 4.32 -7.36 -5.84
C SER A 57 2.86 -7.03 -6.14
N ASP A 58 2.06 -6.79 -5.10
CA ASP A 58 0.65 -6.40 -5.26
C ASP A 58 0.49 -5.04 -5.94
N ILE A 59 1.32 -4.05 -5.58
CA ILE A 59 1.35 -2.75 -6.27
C ILE A 59 1.75 -2.92 -7.74
N GLY A 60 2.76 -3.75 -8.03
CA GLY A 60 3.21 -4.03 -9.40
C GLY A 60 2.08 -4.61 -10.25
N ARG A 61 1.39 -5.64 -9.75
CA ARG A 61 0.24 -6.26 -10.44
C ARG A 61 -0.91 -5.29 -10.67
N ILE A 62 -1.15 -4.38 -9.73
CA ILE A 62 -2.21 -3.37 -9.88
C ILE A 62 -1.83 -2.38 -10.98
N ASN A 63 -0.60 -1.87 -10.97
CA ASN A 63 -0.13 -0.93 -12.00
C ASN A 63 -0.13 -1.56 -13.39
N GLU A 64 0.29 -2.83 -13.51
CA GLU A 64 0.23 -3.57 -14.78
C GLU A 64 -1.20 -3.68 -15.30
N LYS A 65 -2.15 -4.04 -14.42
CA LYS A 65 -3.58 -4.11 -14.78
C LYS A 65 -4.22 -2.76 -15.09
N GLU A 66 -3.68 -1.67 -14.56
CA GLU A 66 -4.16 -0.30 -14.82
C GLU A 66 -3.50 0.34 -16.05
N ALA A 67 -2.41 -0.23 -16.55
CA ALA A 67 -1.74 0.18 -17.79
C ALA A 67 -2.32 -0.51 -19.05
N LEU A 68 -3.15 -1.55 -18.85
CA LEU A 68 -3.95 -2.23 -19.86
C LEU A 68 -5.33 -1.57 -19.99
#